data_AF-A0A6G8F3J7-F1
#
_entry.id   AF-A0A6G8F3J7-F1
#
_cell.length_a   1.000
_cell.length_b   1.000
_cell.length_c   1.000
_cell.angle_alpha   90.00
_cell.angle_beta   90.00
_cell.angle_gamma   90.00
#
_symmetry.space_group_name_H-M   'P 1'
#
loop_
_entity.id
_entity.type
_entity.pdbx_description
1 polymer ?
#
loop_
_entity_poly.entity_id
_entity_poly.type
_entity_poly.pdbx_seq_one_letter_code
_entity_poly.pdbx_strand_id
1 'polypeptide(L)' 'MNKILIVDASNSDSRLMSGLLTRAGYEPIAVESMEAAKEEVAKLPPGAVIVADYKLPDGSAQK' A
#
# COMPACT_ATOMS: atom_id res chain seq x y z
N MET A 1 15.06 -2.98 -4.40
CA MET A 1 13.64 -2.68 -4.71
C MET A 1 12.80 -3.83 -4.22
N ASN A 2 12.36 -3.76 -2.97
CA ASN A 2 11.53 -4.78 -2.32
C ASN A 2 10.34 -4.15 -1.59
N LYS A 3 10.24 -2.82 -1.53
CA LYS A 3 9.13 -2.13 -0.86
C LYS A 3 7.88 -2.12 -1.72
N ILE A 4 6.75 -2.45 -1.11
CA ILE A 4 5.41 -2.37 -1.71
C ILE A 4 4.52 -1.60 -0.75
N LEU A 5 3.89 -0.53 -1.24
CA LEU A 5 2.89 0.20 -0.46
C LEU A 5 1.52 -0.45 -0.71
N ILE A 6 0.84 -0.81 0.37
CA ILE A 6 -0.55 -1.27 0.39
C ILE A 6 -1.38 -0.11 0.93
N VAL A 7 -2.37 0.33 0.15
CA VAL A 7 -3.32 1.37 0.55
C VAL A 7 -4.70 0.74 0.62
N ASP A 8 -5.12 0.36 1.82
CA ASP A 8 -6.37 -0.37 2.03
C ASP A 8 -6.91 -0.07 3.44
N ALA A 9 -8.17 0.37 3.52
CA ALA A 9 -8.83 0.67 4.78
C ALA A 9 -9.19 -0.59 5.59
N SER A 10 -9.22 -1.75 4.93
CA SER A 10 -9.42 -3.04 5.59
C SER A 10 -8.11 -3.53 6.22
N ASN A 11 -8.05 -3.47 7.55
CA ASN A 11 -6.90 -3.97 8.28
C ASN A 11 -6.68 -5.48 8.08
N SER A 12 -7.76 -6.25 7.90
CA SER A 12 -7.71 -7.68 7.64
C SER A 12 -7.06 -7.99 6.29
N ASP A 13 -7.49 -7.29 5.23
CA ASP A 13 -6.97 -7.50 3.87
C ASP A 13 -5.52 -7.01 3.76
N SER A 14 -5.23 -5.85 4.35
CA SER A 14 -3.86 -5.33 4.50
C SER A 14 -2.91 -6.32 5.18
N ARG A 15 -3.34 -6.96 6.28
CA ARG A 15 -2.52 -7.97 6.99
C ARG A 15 -2.31 -9.22 6.16
N LEU A 16 -3.37 -9.70 5.49
CA LEU A 16 -3.29 -10.86 4.61
C LEU A 16 -2.29 -10.62 3.47
N MET A 17 -2.41 -9.49 2.76
CA MET A 17 -1.50 -9.10 1.69
C MET A 17 -0.07 -8.92 2.20
N SER A 18 0.11 -8.25 3.34
CA SER A 18 1.44 -8.09 3.95
C SER A 18 2.10 -9.44 4.22
N GLY A 19 1.37 -10.39 4.80
CA GLY A 19 1.90 -11.73 5.06
C GLY A 19 2.34 -12.47 3.79
N LEU A 20 1.57 -12.35 2.70
CA LEU A 20 1.93 -12.95 1.41
C LEU A 20 3.17 -12.30 0.79
N LEU A 21 3.24 -10.96 0.82
CA LEU A 21 4.36 -10.20 0.26
C LEU A 21 5.65 -10.42 1.05
N THR A 22 5.59 -10.44 2.38
CA THR A 22 6.74 -10.76 3.23
C THR A 22 7.27 -12.16 2.95
N ARG A 23 6.39 -13.16 2.77
CA ARG A 23 6.81 -14.52 2.40
C ARG A 23 7.50 -14.59 1.03
N ALA A 24 7.13 -13.70 0.12
CA ALA A 24 7.76 -13.56 -1.20
C ALA A 24 9.06 -12.72 -1.17
N GLY A 25 9.50 -12.24 0.00
CA GLY A 25 10.73 -11.46 0.16
C GLY A 25 10.56 -9.94 -0.02
N TYR A 26 9.33 -9.45 -0.10
CA TYR A 26 9.03 -8.02 -0.13
C TYR A 26 8.91 -7.42 1.27
N GLU A 27 9.02 -6.11 1.35
CA GLU A 27 8.86 -5.28 2.54
C GLU A 27 7.58 -4.45 2.39
N PRO A 28 6.41 -4.99 2.79
CA PRO A 28 5.15 -4.28 2.67
C PRO A 28 5.04 -3.15 3.69
N ILE A 29 4.47 -2.02 3.25
CA ILE A 29 4.08 -0.89 4.09
C ILE A 29 2.57 -0.75 3.91
N ALA A 30 1.77 -0.90 4.98
CA ALA A 30 0.33 -0.79 4.90
C ALA A 30 -0.15 0.54 5.50
N VAL A 31 -1.01 1.25 4.77
CA VAL A 31 -1.67 2.49 5.20
C VAL A 31 -3.16 2.40 4.89
N GLU A 32 -3.98 3.07 5.71
CA GLU A 32 -5.44 2.94 5.66
C GLU A 32 -6.16 4.09 4.93
N SER A 33 -5.42 5.11 4.49
CA SER A 33 -5.98 6.31 3.85
C SER A 33 -5.09 6.81 2.71
N MET A 34 -5.70 7.52 1.76
CA MET A 34 -4.99 8.22 0.70
C MET A 34 -4.10 9.34 1.21
N GLU A 35 -4.48 10.03 2.28
CA GLU A 35 -3.60 11.03 2.90
C GLU A 35 -2.27 10.41 3.35
N ALA A 36 -2.33 9.32 4.14
CA ALA A 36 -1.13 8.61 4.58
C ALA A 36 -0.34 8.02 3.39
N ALA A 37 -1.06 7.54 2.36
CA ALA A 37 -0.41 7.04 1.15
C ALA A 37 0.41 8.13 0.44
N LYS A 38 -0.08 9.37 0.33
CA LYS A 38 0.67 10.47 -0.31
C LYS A 38 2.00 10.73 0.41
N GLU A 39 2.02 10.66 1.73
CA GLU A 39 3.24 10.83 2.53
C GLU A 39 4.25 9.70 2.30
N GLU A 40 3.78 8.45 2.23
CA GLU A 40 4.65 7.29 2.00
C GLU A 40 5.16 7.24 0.55
N VAL A 41 4.32 7.58 -0.43
CA VAL A 41 4.70 7.62 -1.85
C VAL A 41 5.88 8.57 -2.09
N ALA A 42 5.92 9.71 -1.40
CA ALA A 42 7.03 10.66 -1.51
C ALA A 42 8.39 10.09 -1.07
N LYS A 43 8.39 9.00 -0.28
CA LYS A 43 9.59 8.33 0.24
C LYS A 43 10.00 7.13 -0.62
N LEU A 44 9.17 6.72 -1.58
CA LEU A 44 9.42 5.53 -2.38
C LEU A 44 10.46 5.77 -3.48
N PRO A 45 11.32 4.78 -3.77
CA PRO A 45 12.24 4.87 -4.90
C PRO A 45 11.47 4.78 -6.23
N PRO A 46 12.01 5.34 -7.34
CA PRO A 46 11.47 5.11 -8.67
C PRO A 46 11.30 3.62 -8.98
N GLY A 47 10.17 3.25 -9.59
CA GLY A 47 9.83 1.86 -9.89
C GLY A 47 9.27 1.05 -8.71
N ALA A 48 8.97 1.68 -7.57
CA ALA A 48 8.20 1.05 -6.50
C ALA A 48 6.77 0.72 -6.95
N VAL A 49 6.19 -0.31 -6.33
CA VAL A 49 4.83 -0.79 -6.62
C VAL A 49 3.89 -0.34 -5.51
N ILE A 50 2.70 0.12 -5.90
CA ILE A 50 1.61 0.48 -5.01
C ILE A 50 0.42 -0.42 -5.35
N VAL A 51 -0.14 -1.06 -4.33
CA VAL A 51 -1.42 -1.77 -4.39
C VAL A 51 -2.41 -0.92 -3.63
N ALA A 52 -3.47 -0.45 -4.28
CA ALA A 52 -4.47 0.41 -3.66
C ALA A 52 -5.87 -0.14 -3.89
N ASP A 53 -6.70 -0.10 -2.84
CA ASP A 53 -8.13 -0.25 -3.00
C ASP A 53 -8.66 0.87 -3.92
N TYR A 54 -9.61 0.50 -4.77
CA TYR A 54 -10.25 1.45 -5.67
C TYR A 54 -11.00 2.55 -4.90
N LYS A 55 -11.63 2.20 -3.77
CA LYS A 55 -12.45 3.13 -2.99
C LYS A 55 -12.03 3.14 -1.52
N LEU A 56 -11.53 4.28 -1.06
CA LEU A 56 -11.10 4.52 0.30
C LEU A 56 -12.05 5.52 0.98
N PRO A 57 -12.03 5.63 2.33
CA PRO A 57 -12.90 6.56 3.05
C PRO A 57 -12.72 8.03 2.64
N ASP A 58 -11.53 8.40 2.22
CA ASP A 58 -11.08 9.75 1.88
C ASP A 58 -10.95 9.99 0.36
N GLY A 59 -11.28 9.00 -0.48
CA GLY A 59 -11.19 9.17 -1.92
C GLY A 59 -11.26 7.89 -2.73
N SER A 60 -10.84 7.98 -3.98
CA SER A 60 -10.73 6.82 -4.87
C SER A 60 -9.41 6.88 -5.62
N ALA A 61 -8.85 5.70 -5.93
CA ALA A 61 -7.69 5.61 -6.78
C ALA A 61 -8.07 6.11 -8.18
N GLN A 62 -7.32 7.09 -8.69
CA GLN A 62 -7.47 7.62 -10.04
C GLN A 62 -6.40 7.03 -10.96
N LYS A 63 -6.76 6.85 -12.23
CA LYS A 63 -5.85 6.35 -13.28
C LYS A 63 -5.01 7.47 -13.85
#